data_AF-A0A9E4UJC0-F1
#
_entry.id   AF-A0A9E4UJC0-F1
#
_cell.length_a   1.000
_cell.length_b   1.000
_cell.length_c   1.000
_cell.angle_alpha   90.00
_cell.angle_beta   90.00
_cell.angle_gamma   90.00
#
_symmetry.space_group_name_H-M   'P 1'
#
loop_
_entity.id
_entity.type
_entity.pdbx_description
1 polymer ?
#
loop_
_entity_poly.entity_id
_entity_poly.type
_entity_poly.pdbx_seq_one_letter_code
_entity_poly.pdbx_strand_id
1 'polypeptide(L)'
;MESVLIAVGAMVPMLLILVVVHELGHFATARSLGVKVLEFGVGFPPRAFGFYTGRTRVLISPDTRFVNLDGEASLRTGQLVKVISSEDTEGNLVAQVIEGPRPRRGLTGRLPGKGEPREDFGRDDWLKHDGKVRAVEDGSFVLADMLFSVNWTLLGGFVRLAGESNPDVPRSLASKGVGTRFLVLVAGPLMNAILPIVFFTVLLMLPQDVLVGRLMVGEVSPGSPAQEAGVKAGDAILQANGH
;
A
#
# COMPACT_ATOMS: atom_id res chain seq x y z
N MET A 1 -10.47 -16.40 28.46
CA MET A 1 -10.81 -16.57 27.03
C MET A 1 -11.22 -15.26 26.39
N GLU A 2 -12.07 -14.45 27.04
CA GLU A 2 -12.49 -13.13 26.57
C GLU A 2 -11.33 -12.16 26.31
N SER A 3 -10.39 -12.01 27.26
CA SER A 3 -9.20 -11.16 27.10
C SER A 3 -8.33 -11.56 25.89
N VAL A 4 -8.21 -12.85 25.62
CA VAL A 4 -7.45 -13.38 24.48
C VAL A 4 -8.16 -13.05 23.16
N LEU A 5 -9.47 -13.23 23.11
CA LEU A 5 -10.28 -12.88 21.93
C LEU A 5 -10.22 -11.39 21.62
N ILE A 6 -10.29 -10.54 22.64
CA ILE A 6 -10.15 -9.08 22.49
C ILE A 6 -8.75 -8.73 21.99
N ALA A 7 -7.70 -9.31 22.59
CA ALA A 7 -6.33 -9.04 22.18
C ALA A 7 -6.07 -9.44 20.72
N VAL A 8 -6.49 -10.65 20.31
CA VAL A 8 -6.37 -11.13 18.94
C VAL A 8 -7.22 -10.28 17.98
N GLY A 9 -8.45 -9.97 18.37
CA GLY A 9 -9.38 -9.13 17.61
C GLY A 9 -8.87 -7.71 17.39
N ALA A 10 -8.15 -7.13 18.35
CA ALA A 10 -7.53 -5.81 18.25
C ALA A 10 -6.20 -5.84 17.47
N MET A 11 -5.43 -6.93 17.59
CA MET A 11 -4.12 -7.03 16.96
C MET A 11 -4.20 -7.09 15.42
N VAL A 12 -5.14 -7.86 14.86
CA VAL A 12 -5.30 -8.00 13.41
C VAL A 12 -5.52 -6.67 12.69
N PRO A 13 -6.53 -5.84 13.05
CA PRO A 13 -6.74 -4.55 12.40
C PRO A 13 -5.60 -3.56 12.64
N MET A 14 -4.99 -3.57 13.83
CA MET A 14 -3.83 -2.75 14.13
C MET A 14 -2.64 -3.09 13.20
N LEU A 15 -2.32 -4.37 13.04
CA LEU A 15 -1.27 -4.83 12.13
C LEU A 15 -1.59 -4.49 10.68
N LEU A 16 -2.86 -4.62 10.26
CA LEU A 16 -3.28 -4.25 8.91
C LEU A 16 -3.05 -2.75 8.63
N ILE A 17 -3.43 -1.88 9.57
CA ILE A 17 -3.19 -0.43 9.47
C ILE A 17 -1.70 -0.14 9.39
N LEU A 18 -0.90 -0.76 10.27
CA LEU A 18 0.54 -0.56 10.33
C LEU A 18 1.23 -0.96 9.02
N VAL A 19 0.83 -2.08 8.43
CA VAL A 19 1.35 -2.56 7.14
C VAL A 19 0.92 -1.63 6.00
N VAL A 20 -0.35 -1.20 5.94
CA VAL A 20 -0.81 -0.28 4.89
C VAL A 20 -0.05 1.05 4.94
N VAL A 21 0.16 1.59 6.14
CA VAL A 21 0.94 2.83 6.34
C VAL A 21 2.41 2.62 5.96
N HIS A 22 2.98 1.47 6.28
CA HIS A 22 4.34 1.09 5.89
C HIS A 22 4.51 1.11 4.37
N GLU A 23 3.67 0.36 3.65
CA GLU A 23 3.71 0.28 2.18
C GLU A 23 3.42 1.66 1.56
N LEU A 24 2.54 2.45 2.17
CA LEU A 24 2.25 3.81 1.71
C LEU A 24 3.51 4.70 1.75
N GLY A 25 4.39 4.51 2.73
CA GLY A 25 5.67 5.23 2.81
C GLY A 25 6.56 4.96 1.61
N HIS A 26 6.76 3.68 1.26
CA HIS A 26 7.50 3.27 0.06
C HIS A 26 6.85 3.83 -1.21
N PHE A 27 5.53 3.69 -1.32
CA PHE A 27 4.75 4.14 -2.47
C PHE A 27 4.86 5.64 -2.72
N ALA A 28 4.62 6.46 -1.69
CA ALA A 28 4.63 7.92 -1.78
C ALA A 28 6.02 8.44 -2.14
N THR A 29 7.06 7.86 -1.51
CA THR A 29 8.45 8.26 -1.74
C THR A 29 8.92 7.86 -3.14
N ALA A 30 8.62 6.63 -3.58
CA ALA A 30 8.94 6.19 -4.93
C ALA A 30 8.29 7.08 -6.01
N ARG A 31 7.00 7.39 -5.86
CA ARG A 31 6.27 8.25 -6.82
C ARG A 31 6.78 9.68 -6.85
N SER A 32 7.12 10.27 -5.70
CA SER A 32 7.64 11.65 -5.65
C SER A 32 9.04 11.76 -6.27
N LEU A 33 9.82 10.69 -6.26
CA LEU A 33 11.16 10.62 -6.85
C LEU A 33 11.15 10.12 -8.33
N GLY A 34 9.96 9.99 -8.92
CA GLY A 34 9.77 9.61 -10.31
C GLY A 34 10.11 8.16 -10.62
N VAL A 35 10.06 7.27 -9.62
CA VAL A 35 10.15 5.82 -9.82
C VAL A 35 8.78 5.29 -10.20
N LYS A 36 8.72 4.43 -11.22
CA LYS A 36 7.46 3.84 -11.67
C LYS A 36 7.01 2.76 -10.68
N VAL A 37 5.80 2.92 -10.14
CA VAL A 37 5.13 1.90 -9.32
C VAL A 37 4.15 1.12 -10.19
N LEU A 38 4.25 -0.21 -10.15
CA LEU A 38 3.43 -1.13 -10.92
C LEU A 38 2.27 -1.71 -10.11
N GLU A 39 2.49 -2.02 -8.84
CA GLU A 39 1.45 -2.57 -7.97
C GLU A 39 1.62 -2.07 -6.53
N PHE A 40 0.51 -1.69 -5.90
CA PHE A 40 0.39 -1.50 -4.47
C PHE A 40 -0.54 -2.60 -3.95
N GLY A 41 0.04 -3.58 -3.25
CA GLY A 41 -0.65 -4.75 -2.76
C GLY A 41 -0.81 -4.74 -1.25
N VAL A 42 -2.04 -4.93 -0.78
CA VAL A 42 -2.33 -5.24 0.63
C VAL A 42 -2.51 -6.76 0.74
N GLY A 43 -1.72 -7.40 1.59
CA GLY A 43 -1.65 -8.85 1.74
C GLY A 43 -0.82 -9.55 0.66
N PHE A 44 -0.62 -10.87 0.81
CA PHE A 44 0.05 -11.70 -0.20
C PHE A 44 -0.92 -12.48 -1.09
N PRO A 45 -0.53 -12.76 -2.35
CA PRO A 45 -1.36 -13.50 -3.31
C PRO A 45 -1.90 -14.84 -2.77
N PRO A 46 -3.08 -15.31 -3.21
CA PRO A 46 -3.82 -14.87 -4.39
C PRO A 46 -4.62 -13.57 -4.21
N ARG A 47 -4.78 -12.83 -5.31
CA ARG A 47 -5.55 -11.58 -5.36
C ARG A 47 -7.04 -11.85 -5.14
N ALA A 48 -7.65 -11.11 -4.22
CA ALA A 48 -9.08 -11.13 -3.99
C ALA A 48 -9.78 -10.10 -4.88
N PHE A 49 -9.33 -8.86 -4.83
CA PHE A 49 -9.84 -7.77 -5.68
C PHE A 49 -8.70 -6.82 -6.07
N GLY A 50 -8.89 -6.04 -7.14
CA GLY A 50 -7.98 -4.96 -7.46
C GLY A 50 -8.52 -4.08 -8.59
N PHE A 51 -7.96 -2.87 -8.71
CA PHE A 51 -8.35 -1.91 -9.73
C PHE A 51 -7.14 -1.17 -10.28
N TYR A 52 -7.17 -0.91 -11.58
CA TYR A 52 -6.08 -0.23 -12.29
C TYR A 52 -6.29 1.29 -12.30
N THR A 53 -5.20 2.01 -12.03
CA THR A 53 -5.11 3.48 -12.00
C THR A 53 -3.88 3.94 -12.79
N GLY A 54 -3.67 5.26 -12.88
CA GLY A 54 -2.59 5.84 -13.66
C GLY A 54 -3.02 6.31 -15.04
N ARG A 55 -2.12 7.06 -15.68
CA ARG A 55 -2.28 7.66 -17.01
C ARG A 55 -0.92 7.65 -17.71
N THR A 56 -0.38 6.46 -17.94
CA THR A 56 0.90 6.32 -18.64
C THR A 56 0.65 6.39 -20.13
N ARG A 57 1.17 7.42 -20.79
CA ARG A 57 1.16 7.48 -22.25
C ARG A 57 2.25 6.55 -22.79
N VAL A 58 1.88 5.70 -23.74
CA VAL A 58 2.77 4.80 -24.45
C VAL A 58 2.58 5.02 -25.95
N LEU A 59 3.67 5.26 -26.66
CA LEU A 59 3.71 5.43 -28.10
C LEU A 59 3.68 4.06 -28.79
N ILE A 60 3.01 3.97 -29.92
CA ILE A 60 2.99 2.79 -30.78
C ILE A 60 3.96 3.05 -31.93
N SER A 61 4.93 2.17 -32.10
CA SER A 61 5.89 2.21 -33.20
C SER A 61 5.45 1.25 -34.31
N PRO A 62 5.85 1.46 -35.57
CA PRO A 62 5.64 0.47 -36.63
C PRO A 62 6.22 -0.92 -36.29
N ASP A 63 7.26 -0.97 -35.46
CA ASP A 63 7.90 -2.22 -35.01
C ASP A 63 7.19 -2.88 -33.81
N THR A 64 6.12 -2.27 -33.28
CA THR A 64 5.37 -2.81 -32.15
C THR A 64 4.72 -4.14 -32.53
N ARG A 65 5.11 -5.21 -31.83
CA ARG A 65 4.53 -6.54 -32.02
C ARG A 65 3.21 -6.69 -31.26
N PHE A 66 2.14 -6.96 -31.98
CA PHE A 66 0.83 -7.26 -31.41
C PHE A 66 0.65 -8.77 -31.22
N VAL A 67 0.23 -9.19 -30.03
CA VAL A 67 -0.05 -10.59 -29.67
C VAL A 67 -1.51 -10.69 -29.20
N ASN A 68 -2.28 -11.64 -29.74
CA ASN A 68 -3.74 -11.75 -29.51
C ASN A 68 -4.51 -10.47 -29.89
N LEU A 69 -3.98 -9.72 -30.86
CA LEU A 69 -4.51 -8.45 -31.37
C LEU A 69 -4.16 -8.36 -32.85
N ASP A 70 -5.09 -7.85 -33.67
CA ASP A 70 -4.92 -7.72 -35.13
C ASP A 70 -4.18 -6.42 -35.51
N GLY A 71 -3.77 -5.61 -34.51
CA GLY A 71 -3.06 -4.34 -34.68
C GLY A 71 -3.59 -3.23 -33.78
N GLU A 72 -3.12 -2.00 -34.00
CA GLU A 72 -3.53 -0.81 -33.23
C GLU A 72 -5.05 -0.58 -33.24
N ALA A 73 -5.70 -0.79 -34.39
CA ALA A 73 -7.16 -0.64 -34.54
C ALA A 73 -7.98 -1.62 -33.67
N SER A 74 -7.36 -2.70 -33.17
CA SER A 74 -8.02 -3.65 -32.28
C SER A 74 -7.96 -3.22 -30.80
N LEU A 75 -7.18 -2.19 -30.46
CA LEU A 75 -7.11 -1.64 -29.11
C LEU A 75 -8.37 -0.84 -28.79
N ARG A 76 -9.05 -1.24 -27.72
CA ARG A 76 -10.26 -0.56 -27.25
C ARG A 76 -10.08 -0.02 -25.84
N THR A 77 -10.66 1.14 -25.58
CA THR A 77 -10.79 1.65 -24.22
C THR A 77 -11.50 0.64 -23.34
N GLY A 78 -10.91 0.36 -22.19
CA GLY A 78 -11.39 -0.59 -21.20
C GLY A 78 -10.78 -1.98 -21.30
N GLN A 79 -10.01 -2.26 -22.35
CA GLN A 79 -9.34 -3.54 -22.54
C GLN A 79 -8.15 -3.69 -21.60
N LEU A 80 -8.01 -4.87 -21.00
CA LEU A 80 -6.80 -5.24 -20.25
C LEU A 80 -5.76 -5.75 -21.24
N VAL A 81 -4.59 -5.12 -21.22
CA VAL A 81 -3.46 -5.45 -22.07
C VAL A 81 -2.20 -5.54 -21.23
N LYS A 82 -1.28 -6.39 -21.68
CA LYS A 82 0.08 -6.41 -21.17
C LYS A 82 0.98 -5.72 -22.16
N VAL A 83 1.82 -4.82 -21.68
CA VAL A 83 2.68 -3.98 -22.50
C VAL A 83 4.12 -4.15 -22.05
N ILE A 84 4.99 -4.40 -23.01
CA ILE A 84 6.44 -4.36 -22.82
C ILE A 84 6.94 -3.13 -23.56
N SER A 85 7.58 -2.22 -22.85
CA SER A 85 7.96 -0.91 -23.38
C SER A 85 9.44 -0.63 -23.15
N SER A 86 10.05 0.03 -24.12
CA SER A 86 11.36 0.68 -23.96
C SER A 86 11.17 2.19 -23.81
N GLU A 87 12.25 2.89 -23.48
CA GLU A 87 12.30 4.36 -23.50
C GLU A 87 13.04 4.81 -24.77
N ASP A 88 12.51 5.80 -25.48
CA ASP A 88 13.20 6.43 -26.61
C ASP A 88 14.21 7.49 -26.13
N THR A 89 14.90 8.15 -27.07
CA THR A 89 15.88 9.21 -26.75
C THR A 89 15.25 10.47 -26.16
N GLU A 90 13.94 10.62 -26.26
CA GLU A 90 13.18 11.75 -25.73
C GLU A 90 12.56 11.46 -24.35
N GLY A 91 12.71 10.23 -23.83
CA GLY A 91 12.15 9.81 -22.55
C GLY A 91 10.69 9.31 -22.63
N ASN A 92 10.16 9.13 -23.84
CA ASN A 92 8.83 8.57 -24.05
C ASN A 92 8.86 7.05 -23.99
N LEU A 93 7.79 6.46 -23.45
CA LEU A 93 7.63 5.01 -23.46
C LEU A 93 7.11 4.57 -24.82
N VAL A 94 7.84 3.68 -25.48
CA VAL A 94 7.46 3.10 -26.79
C VAL A 94 7.15 1.62 -26.59
N ALA A 95 5.97 1.19 -27.03
CA ALA A 95 5.56 -0.20 -26.95
C ALA A 95 6.38 -1.05 -27.91
N GLN A 96 7.04 -2.08 -27.37
CA GLN A 96 7.72 -3.11 -28.17
C GLN A 96 6.79 -4.30 -28.40
N VAL A 97 6.01 -4.66 -27.38
CA VAL A 97 5.03 -5.75 -27.45
C VAL A 97 3.75 -5.34 -26.75
N ILE A 98 2.60 -5.55 -27.40
CA ILE A 98 1.27 -5.39 -26.81
C ILE A 98 0.53 -6.71 -26.91
N GLU A 99 0.25 -7.32 -25.76
CA GLU A 99 -0.51 -8.57 -25.65
C GLU A 99 -1.94 -8.26 -25.20
N GLY A 100 -2.91 -8.64 -26.03
CA GLY A 100 -4.33 -8.57 -25.75
C GLY A 100 -4.80 -9.64 -24.74
N PRO A 101 -6.04 -9.52 -24.25
CA PRO A 101 -6.62 -10.51 -23.35
C PRO A 101 -6.74 -11.86 -24.08
N ARG A 102 -6.29 -12.94 -23.43
CA ARG A 102 -6.41 -14.28 -24.01
C ARG A 102 -7.87 -14.66 -24.22
N PRO A 103 -8.21 -15.33 -25.34
CA PRO A 103 -9.56 -15.85 -25.55
C PRO A 103 -9.91 -16.81 -24.40
N ARG A 104 -11.12 -16.65 -23.82
CA ARG A 104 -11.63 -17.56 -22.78
C ARG A 104 -11.76 -18.96 -23.37
N ARG A 105 -10.82 -19.85 -23.04
CA ARG A 105 -10.89 -21.28 -23.38
C ARG A 105 -12.08 -21.90 -22.62
N GLY A 106 -12.90 -22.69 -23.32
CA GLY A 106 -14.18 -23.24 -22.83
C GLY A 106 -14.10 -24.07 -21.54
N LEU A 107 -15.29 -24.31 -20.96
CA LEU A 107 -15.62 -24.82 -19.61
C LEU A 107 -15.00 -26.15 -19.12
N THR A 108 -14.03 -26.74 -19.81
CA THR A 108 -13.26 -27.90 -19.35
C THR A 108 -11.80 -27.58 -19.00
N GLY A 109 -11.41 -26.30 -19.06
CA GLY A 109 -10.07 -25.84 -18.70
C GLY A 109 -9.95 -25.45 -17.23
N ARG A 110 -9.08 -26.15 -16.50
CA ARG A 110 -8.39 -25.71 -15.29
C ARG A 110 -8.26 -24.17 -15.27
N LEU A 111 -8.66 -23.52 -14.17
CA LEU A 111 -8.32 -22.11 -13.89
C LEU A 111 -6.87 -21.87 -14.34
N PRO A 112 -6.56 -20.75 -15.03
CA PRO A 112 -5.21 -20.51 -15.53
C PRO A 112 -4.24 -20.74 -14.38
N GLY A 113 -3.46 -21.82 -14.48
CA GLY A 113 -2.46 -22.13 -13.49
C GLY A 113 -1.51 -20.95 -13.45
N LYS A 114 -1.27 -20.41 -12.25
CA LYS A 114 0.00 -19.74 -11.94
C LYS A 114 1.11 -20.69 -12.42
N GLY A 115 1.60 -20.53 -13.64
CA GLY A 115 2.56 -21.48 -14.24
C GLY A 115 2.43 -21.75 -15.74
N GLU A 116 1.46 -21.22 -16.48
CA GLU A 116 1.61 -21.22 -17.95
C GLU A 116 2.81 -20.34 -18.31
N PRO A 117 3.83 -20.86 -19.03
CA PRO A 117 4.98 -20.07 -19.45
C PRO A 117 4.47 -18.86 -20.21
N ARG A 118 4.70 -17.67 -19.64
CA ARG A 118 4.63 -16.44 -20.41
C ARG A 118 5.73 -16.59 -21.45
N GLU A 119 5.40 -16.55 -22.74
CA GLU A 119 6.43 -16.32 -23.74
C GLU A 119 7.11 -15.01 -23.32
N ASP A 120 8.34 -15.12 -22.82
CA ASP A 120 9.09 -13.94 -22.40
C ASP A 120 9.61 -13.27 -23.67
N PHE A 121 8.72 -12.54 -24.32
CA PHE A 121 9.01 -11.79 -25.53
C PHE A 121 9.93 -10.58 -25.27
N GLY A 122 10.29 -10.32 -24.01
CA GLY A 122 10.99 -9.12 -23.62
C GLY A 122 12.40 -9.40 -23.13
N ARG A 123 13.36 -8.62 -23.61
CA ARG A 123 14.64 -8.45 -22.94
C ARG A 123 14.41 -8.02 -21.48
N ASP A 124 15.36 -8.36 -20.61
CA ASP A 124 15.29 -8.06 -19.17
C ASP A 124 15.39 -6.55 -18.84
N ASP A 125 15.81 -5.74 -19.82
CA ASP A 125 15.95 -4.29 -19.77
C ASP A 125 14.65 -3.54 -20.12
N TRP A 126 13.58 -4.22 -20.53
CA TRP A 126 12.32 -3.55 -20.88
C TRP A 126 11.35 -3.44 -19.71
N LEU A 127 10.57 -2.35 -19.71
CA LEU A 127 9.51 -2.14 -18.73
C LEU A 127 8.32 -3.04 -19.05
N LYS A 128 8.13 -4.06 -18.21
CA LYS A 128 6.99 -4.99 -18.26
C LYS A 128 5.87 -4.46 -17.35
N HIS A 129 4.75 -4.03 -17.92
CA HIS A 129 3.61 -3.52 -17.15
C HIS A 129 2.27 -3.98 -17.72
N ASP A 130 1.32 -4.25 -16.83
CA ASP A 130 -0.02 -4.72 -17.17
C ASP A 130 -1.01 -3.61 -16.84
N GLY A 131 -2.02 -3.39 -17.67
CA GLY A 131 -2.95 -2.29 -17.42
C GLY A 131 -4.22 -2.29 -18.26
N LYS A 132 -5.12 -1.37 -17.89
CA LYS A 132 -6.37 -1.13 -18.62
C LYS A 132 -6.21 0.07 -19.55
N VAL A 133 -6.48 -0.10 -20.84
CA VAL A 133 -6.45 1.00 -21.82
C VAL A 133 -7.52 2.04 -21.43
N ARG A 134 -7.12 3.29 -21.27
CA ARG A 134 -8.03 4.41 -20.93
C ARG A 134 -8.43 5.24 -22.13
N ALA A 135 -7.49 5.46 -23.04
CA ALA A 135 -7.69 6.20 -24.26
C ALA A 135 -6.75 5.66 -25.32
N VAL A 136 -7.19 5.68 -26.57
CA VAL A 136 -6.39 5.35 -27.75
C VAL A 136 -6.43 6.59 -28.63
N GLU A 137 -5.26 7.03 -29.07
CA GLU A 137 -5.02 8.13 -29.98
C GLU A 137 -4.21 7.59 -31.16
N ASP A 138 -4.19 8.28 -32.29
CA ASP A 138 -3.40 7.81 -33.44
C ASP A 138 -1.90 7.79 -33.09
N GLY A 139 -1.31 6.59 -33.05
CA GLY A 139 0.09 6.37 -32.71
C GLY A 139 0.42 6.38 -31.22
N SER A 140 -0.57 6.48 -30.32
CA SER A 140 -0.31 6.35 -28.87
C SER A 140 -1.54 5.94 -28.07
N PHE A 141 -1.34 5.38 -26.89
CA PHE A 141 -2.44 5.07 -25.98
C PHE A 141 -2.09 5.41 -24.54
N VAL A 142 -3.13 5.63 -23.74
CA VAL A 142 -3.00 5.90 -22.31
C VAL A 142 -3.38 4.65 -21.54
N LEU A 143 -2.44 4.13 -20.76
CA LEU A 143 -2.60 2.94 -19.95
C LEU A 143 -2.78 3.29 -18.47
N ALA A 144 -3.77 2.66 -17.84
CA ALA A 144 -3.86 2.55 -16.39
C ALA A 144 -3.08 1.32 -15.94
N ASP A 145 -1.81 1.51 -15.61
CA ASP A 145 -0.81 0.46 -15.38
C ASP A 145 -0.37 0.34 -13.91
N MET A 146 -0.91 1.18 -13.03
CA MET A 146 -0.70 1.10 -11.59
C MET A 146 -1.86 0.34 -10.97
N LEU A 147 -1.59 -0.84 -10.44
CA LEU A 147 -2.60 -1.68 -9.84
C LEU A 147 -2.66 -1.49 -8.33
N PHE A 148 -3.84 -1.18 -7.78
CA PHE A 148 -4.13 -1.42 -6.37
C PHE A 148 -4.73 -2.81 -6.22
N SER A 149 -4.11 -3.66 -5.41
CA SER A 149 -4.60 -5.02 -5.15
C SER A 149 -4.80 -5.28 -3.66
N VAL A 150 -5.86 -6.01 -3.35
CA VAL A 150 -6.08 -6.60 -2.03
C VAL A 150 -6.07 -8.10 -2.24
N ASN A 151 -5.22 -8.78 -1.49
CA ASN A 151 -5.01 -10.21 -1.56
C ASN A 151 -5.64 -10.91 -0.35
N TRP A 152 -5.91 -12.20 -0.50
CA TRP A 152 -6.62 -12.98 0.52
C TRP A 152 -5.85 -13.11 1.82
N THR A 153 -4.53 -13.20 1.76
CA THR A 153 -3.72 -13.28 2.97
C THR A 153 -3.43 -11.85 3.45
N LEU A 154 -4.29 -11.33 4.33
CA LEU A 154 -4.17 -9.97 4.90
C LEU A 154 -2.95 -9.77 5.82
N LEU A 155 -1.99 -10.69 5.79
CA LEU A 155 -0.75 -10.66 6.55
C LEU A 155 0.33 -10.05 5.64
N GLY A 156 0.68 -8.79 5.84
CA GLY A 156 1.71 -8.10 5.07
C GLY A 156 1.18 -7.31 3.86
N GLY A 157 2.10 -6.83 3.03
CA GLY A 157 1.83 -5.96 1.90
C GLY A 157 3.09 -5.84 1.05
N PHE A 158 2.97 -5.21 -0.11
CA PHE A 158 4.13 -4.93 -0.96
C PHE A 158 3.86 -3.77 -1.91
N VAL A 159 4.91 -3.03 -2.23
CA VAL A 159 4.94 -2.09 -3.36
C VAL A 159 5.87 -2.65 -4.42
N ARG A 160 5.33 -3.03 -5.58
CA ARG A 160 6.12 -3.50 -6.71
C ARG A 160 6.60 -2.33 -7.54
N LEU A 161 7.90 -2.09 -7.53
CA LEU A 161 8.55 -1.01 -8.26
C LEU A 161 9.11 -1.52 -9.60
N ALA A 162 9.19 -0.65 -10.60
CA ALA A 162 9.86 -0.99 -11.85
C ALA A 162 11.37 -1.17 -11.61
N GLY A 163 11.95 -2.21 -12.21
CA GLY A 163 13.40 -2.44 -12.20
C GLY A 163 14.04 -2.32 -10.82
N GLU A 164 13.52 -3.02 -9.81
CA GLU A 164 14.07 -3.00 -8.45
C GLU A 164 15.56 -3.41 -8.41
N SER A 165 15.94 -4.37 -9.25
CA SER A 165 17.29 -4.89 -9.37
C SER A 165 17.99 -4.58 -10.70
N ASN A 166 17.26 -4.11 -11.72
CA ASN A 166 17.80 -3.82 -13.05
C ASN A 166 17.74 -2.32 -13.37
N PRO A 167 18.90 -1.63 -13.49
CA PRO A 167 18.94 -0.21 -13.81
C PRO A 167 18.51 0.10 -15.24
N ASP A 168 18.64 -0.83 -16.17
CA ASP A 168 18.37 -0.59 -17.59
C ASP A 168 16.87 -0.46 -17.89
N VAL A 169 16.02 -0.86 -16.95
CA VAL A 169 14.57 -0.74 -17.07
C VAL A 169 14.15 0.75 -17.00
N PRO A 170 13.32 1.23 -17.95
CA PRO A 170 12.76 2.58 -17.91
C PRO A 170 12.10 2.92 -16.58
N ARG A 171 12.42 4.11 -16.05
CA ARG A 171 11.87 4.63 -14.79
C ARG A 171 12.05 3.69 -13.60
N SER A 172 13.12 2.90 -13.62
CA SER A 172 13.43 1.91 -12.58
C SER A 172 13.88 2.54 -11.26
N LEU A 173 13.75 1.80 -10.17
CA LEU A 173 14.39 2.16 -8.90
C LEU A 173 15.91 2.02 -9.01
N ALA A 174 16.41 0.97 -9.67
CA ALA A 174 17.83 0.68 -9.74
C ALA A 174 18.64 1.72 -10.55
N SER A 175 18.02 2.41 -11.53
CA SER A 175 18.66 3.52 -12.25
C SER A 175 18.87 4.77 -11.40
N LYS A 176 18.18 4.90 -10.26
CA LYS A 176 18.29 6.08 -9.40
C LYS A 176 19.55 6.06 -8.54
N GLY A 177 19.99 7.25 -8.13
CA GLY A 177 21.12 7.42 -7.21
C GLY A 177 20.96 6.64 -5.90
N VAL A 178 22.08 6.31 -5.26
CA VAL A 178 22.11 5.55 -3.99
C VAL A 178 21.21 6.20 -2.93
N GLY A 179 21.25 7.53 -2.79
CA GLY A 179 20.42 8.26 -1.83
C GLY A 179 18.92 8.11 -2.09
N THR A 180 18.47 8.20 -3.35
CA THR A 180 17.06 7.98 -3.72
C THR A 180 16.60 6.57 -3.37
N ARG A 181 17.42 5.56 -3.69
CA ARG A 181 17.13 4.16 -3.36
C ARG A 181 17.03 3.96 -1.85
N PHE A 182 17.98 4.49 -1.10
CA PHE A 182 17.97 4.46 0.36
C PHE A 182 16.72 5.12 0.95
N LEU A 183 16.36 6.33 0.49
CA LEU A 183 15.17 7.03 0.96
C LEU A 183 13.90 6.21 0.70
N VAL A 184 13.74 5.63 -0.49
CA VAL A 184 12.60 4.77 -0.80
C VAL A 184 12.56 3.56 0.13
N LEU A 185 13.69 2.89 0.40
CA LEU A 185 13.77 1.71 1.26
C LEU A 185 13.54 2.01 2.75
N VAL A 186 13.87 3.21 3.22
CA VAL A 186 13.67 3.59 4.63
C VAL A 186 12.29 4.24 4.87
N ALA A 187 11.63 4.72 3.82
CA ALA A 187 10.35 5.42 3.93
C ALA A 187 9.26 4.61 4.65
N GLY A 188 9.15 3.31 4.40
CA GLY A 188 8.16 2.45 5.07
C GLY A 188 8.37 2.36 6.58
N PRO A 189 9.54 1.91 7.06
CA PRO A 189 9.86 1.92 8.49
C PRO A 189 9.72 3.30 9.15
N LEU A 190 10.13 4.36 8.44
CA LEU A 190 10.03 5.73 8.94
C LEU A 190 8.58 6.16 9.14
N MET A 191 7.68 5.84 8.20
CA MET A 191 6.25 6.13 8.37
C MET A 191 5.64 5.41 9.57
N ASN A 192 6.09 4.18 9.86
CA ASN A 192 5.67 3.44 11.04
C ASN A 192 6.20 4.04 12.35
N ALA A 193 7.37 4.71 12.33
CA ALA A 193 7.88 5.44 13.48
C ALA A 193 7.11 6.76 13.70
N ILE A 194 6.69 7.42 12.62
CA ILE A 194 5.92 8.68 12.66
C ILE A 194 4.46 8.43 13.10
N LEU A 195 3.85 7.34 12.62
CA LEU A 195 2.44 7.02 12.88
C LEU A 195 2.05 7.08 14.38
N PRO A 196 2.75 6.42 15.33
CA PRO A 196 2.39 6.49 16.74
C PRO A 196 2.56 7.90 17.31
N ILE A 197 3.57 8.65 16.88
CA ILE A 197 3.76 10.04 17.34
C ILE A 197 2.54 10.88 16.98
N VAL A 198 2.10 10.82 15.72
CA VAL A 198 0.91 11.54 15.25
C VAL A 198 -0.33 11.03 15.97
N PHE A 199 -0.51 9.71 16.06
CA PHE A 199 -1.67 9.09 16.68
C PHE A 199 -1.81 9.47 18.16
N PHE A 200 -0.75 9.33 18.96
CA PHE A 200 -0.76 9.70 20.38
C PHE A 200 -0.92 11.21 20.57
N THR A 201 -0.31 12.03 19.72
CA THR A 201 -0.49 13.49 19.80
C THR A 201 -1.96 13.87 19.61
N VAL A 202 -2.62 13.33 18.58
CA VAL A 202 -4.05 13.57 18.34
C VAL A 202 -4.90 13.01 19.47
N LEU A 203 -4.60 11.80 19.94
CA LEU A 203 -5.33 11.15 21.02
C LEU A 203 -5.27 11.95 22.33
N LEU A 204 -4.11 12.50 22.68
CA LEU A 204 -3.91 13.32 23.88
C LEU A 204 -4.51 14.72 23.76
N MET A 205 -4.73 15.22 22.54
CA MET A 205 -5.45 16.47 22.31
C MET A 205 -6.97 16.31 22.45
N LEU A 206 -7.51 15.09 22.34
CA LEU A 206 -8.94 14.86 22.53
C LEU A 206 -9.28 15.04 24.02
N PRO A 207 -10.31 15.85 24.37
CA PRO A 207 -10.74 16.00 25.75
C PRO A 207 -11.11 14.64 26.33
N GLN A 208 -10.53 14.31 27.49
CA GLN A 208 -10.89 13.12 28.23
C GLN A 208 -11.54 13.52 29.55
N ASP A 209 -12.70 12.94 29.82
CA ASP A 209 -13.35 13.05 31.11
C ASP A 209 -12.51 12.28 32.13
N VAL A 210 -11.58 12.96 32.78
CA VAL A 210 -10.93 12.43 33.97
C VAL A 210 -11.98 12.43 35.07
N LEU A 211 -12.29 11.26 35.63
CA LEU A 211 -13.02 11.19 36.88
C LEU A 211 -12.17 11.90 37.93
N VAL A 212 -12.45 13.17 38.16
CA VAL A 212 -11.98 13.89 39.33
C VAL A 212 -12.80 13.36 40.50
N GLY A 213 -12.45 12.16 40.97
CA GLY A 213 -13.06 11.58 42.14
C GLY A 213 -12.73 12.49 43.33
N ARG A 214 -13.76 12.93 44.07
CA ARG A 214 -13.51 13.49 45.40
C ARG A 214 -12.85 12.39 46.23
N LEU A 215 -11.68 12.69 46.81
CA LEU A 215 -11.01 11.77 47.71
C LEU A 215 -11.89 11.62 48.97
N MET A 216 -12.67 10.55 49.03
CA MET A 216 -13.57 10.29 50.15
C MET A 216 -12.94 9.28 51.11
N VAL A 217 -13.09 9.55 52.40
CA VAL A 217 -12.68 8.63 53.46
C VAL A 217 -13.64 7.44 53.45
N GLY A 218 -13.15 6.26 53.06
CA GLY A 218 -13.98 5.05 53.03
C GLY A 218 -14.34 4.55 54.43
N GLU A 219 -13.33 4.41 55.31
CA GLU A 219 -13.47 3.91 56.67
C GLU A 219 -12.38 4.51 57.56
N VAL A 220 -12.67 4.63 58.86
CA VAL A 220 -11.72 5.13 59.87
C VAL A 220 -11.54 4.06 60.94
N SER A 221 -10.29 3.63 61.16
CA SER A 221 -9.99 2.58 62.14
C SER A 221 -10.14 3.10 63.59
N PRO A 222 -10.73 2.31 64.52
CA PRO A 222 -10.85 2.69 65.92
C PRO A 222 -9.49 2.93 66.60
N GLY A 223 -9.36 4.00 67.36
CA GLY A 223 -8.12 4.39 68.06
C GLY A 223 -7.03 4.96 67.15
N SER A 224 -7.34 5.26 65.89
CA SER A 224 -6.38 5.85 64.96
C SER A 224 -6.23 7.37 65.17
N PRO A 225 -5.07 7.97 64.81
CA PRO A 225 -4.89 9.42 64.80
C PRO A 225 -5.93 10.15 63.95
N ALA A 226 -6.47 9.49 62.91
CA ALA A 226 -7.54 10.03 62.08
C ALA A 226 -8.86 10.14 62.87
N GLN A 227 -9.18 9.14 63.71
CA GLN A 227 -10.36 9.21 64.59
C GLN A 227 -10.17 10.29 65.67
N GLU A 228 -8.98 10.39 66.26
CA GLU A 228 -8.66 11.44 67.24
C GLU A 228 -8.73 12.85 66.65
N ALA A 229 -8.33 13.01 65.38
CA ALA A 229 -8.47 14.23 64.61
C ALA A 229 -9.92 14.51 64.15
N GLY A 230 -10.87 13.63 64.46
CA GLY A 230 -12.29 13.80 64.17
C GLY A 230 -12.72 13.45 62.75
N VAL A 231 -11.87 12.79 61.97
CA VAL A 231 -12.18 12.33 60.61
C VAL A 231 -13.22 11.21 60.65
N LYS A 232 -14.20 11.25 59.76
CA LYS A 232 -15.28 10.27 59.65
C LYS A 232 -15.33 9.62 58.27
N ALA A 233 -15.86 8.40 58.22
CA ALA A 233 -16.21 7.76 56.97
C ALA A 233 -17.24 8.63 56.21
N GLY A 234 -17.00 8.86 54.92
CA GLY A 234 -17.78 9.75 54.07
C GLY A 234 -17.24 11.19 53.98
N ASP A 235 -16.24 11.57 54.78
CA ASP A 235 -15.62 12.90 54.65
C ASP A 235 -14.94 13.04 53.29
N ALA A 236 -15.16 14.17 52.61
CA ALA A 236 -14.47 14.52 51.37
C ALA A 236 -13.26 15.40 51.68
N ILE A 237 -12.07 14.91 51.34
CA ILE A 237 -10.85 15.69 51.48
C ILE A 237 -10.81 16.72 50.36
N LEU A 238 -10.90 18.00 50.74
CA LEU A 238 -10.89 19.13 49.81
C LEU A 238 -9.48 19.64 49.52
N GLN A 239 -8.58 19.57 50.51
CA GLN A 239 -7.22 20.09 50.43
C GLN A 239 -6.33 19.42 51.48
N ALA A 240 -5.07 19.15 51.15
CA ALA A 240 -4.06 18.68 52.09
C ALA A 240 -2.78 19.54 51.97
N ASN A 241 -2.34 20.13 53.09
CA ASN A 241 -1.15 21.01 53.12
C ASN A 241 -1.18 22.17 52.09
N GLY A 242 -2.37 22.66 51.74
CA GLY A 242 -2.52 23.76 50.78
C GLY A 242 -2.62 23.33 49.30
N HIS A 243 -2.65 22.02 49.01
CA HIS A 243 -2.79 21.47 47.65
C HIS A 243 -4.01 20.57 47.50
#